data_AF-A0AAU1H3W2-F1
#
_entry.id   AF-A0AAU1H3W2-F1
#
_cell.length_a   1.000
_cell.length_b   1.000
_cell.length_c   1.000
_cell.angle_alpha   90.00
_cell.angle_beta   90.00
_cell.angle_gamma   90.00
#
_symmetry.space_group_name_H-M   'P 1'
#
loop_
_entity.id
_entity.type
_entity.pdbx_description
1 polymer ?
#
loop_
_entity_poly.entity_id
_entity_poly.type
_entity_poly.pdbx_seq_one_letter_code
_entity_poly.pdbx_strand_id
1 'polypeptide(L)'
;MTLVVHGELAGNVKDVDRGLSRKLLAVLESRKAGRHIHVVDAAGYSDLLFGAPARCRSLKVQGENVAVVPEVGDGFLGGPFDRLRLRTRGISRFEADLLGRGTPQHDKLLARLIDQVAGRPSLDVRSPARRGPSLDVGWIRERTAYGAWVASPRQPIYEGENRLAEVVEHVSRSVRSVPRHGRVQPVVVLEDAVDLNPGLKEKAKALGVLVGKVRDVPR
;
A
#
# COMPACT_ATOMS: atom_id res chain seq x y z
N MET A 1 25.96 -6.80 20.97
CA MET A 1 26.24 -5.72 19.99
C MET A 1 25.38 -5.98 18.76
N THR A 2 24.51 -5.05 18.38
CA THR A 2 23.60 -5.20 17.22
C THR A 2 24.10 -4.30 16.09
N LEU A 3 24.57 -4.89 14.99
CA LEU A 3 24.99 -4.14 13.81
C LEU A 3 23.75 -3.86 12.95
N VAL A 4 23.42 -2.58 12.76
CA VAL A 4 22.37 -2.14 11.83
C VAL A 4 23.04 -1.77 10.52
N VAL A 5 22.73 -2.52 9.46
CA VAL A 5 23.23 -2.24 8.11
C VAL A 5 22.09 -1.60 7.32
N HIS A 6 22.28 -0.33 6.93
CA HIS A 6 21.37 0.42 6.07
C HIS A 6 22.05 0.77 4.75
N GLY A 7 21.26 0.85 3.67
CA GLY A 7 21.73 1.28 2.35
C GLY A 7 21.25 0.39 1.22
N GLU A 8 21.50 0.83 0.00
CA GLU A 8 21.21 0.08 -1.22
C GLU A 8 22.00 -1.24 -1.19
N LEU A 9 21.29 -2.36 -1.02
CA LEU A 9 21.89 -3.69 -1.03
C LEU A 9 22.28 -4.11 -2.45
N ALA A 10 21.88 -3.34 -3.46
CA ALA A 10 22.25 -3.46 -4.85
C ALA A 10 22.92 -2.17 -5.33
N GLY A 11 24.20 -1.96 -5.00
CA GLY A 11 24.89 -0.73 -5.43
C GLY A 11 26.38 -0.67 -5.11
N ASN A 12 27.18 -0.75 -6.18
CA ASN A 12 28.48 -0.10 -6.43
C ASN A 12 29.84 -0.65 -5.96
N VAL A 13 29.95 -1.80 -5.29
CA VAL A 13 31.19 -2.60 -5.34
C VAL A 13 30.82 -4.08 -5.28
N LYS A 14 30.72 -4.72 -6.44
CA LYS A 14 30.51 -6.16 -6.56
C LYS A 14 31.84 -6.87 -6.31
N ASP A 15 31.82 -7.92 -5.48
CA ASP A 15 32.82 -8.97 -5.62
C ASP A 15 32.64 -9.59 -7.01
N VAL A 16 33.69 -9.57 -7.85
CA VAL A 16 33.61 -9.98 -9.26
C VAL A 16 33.25 -11.46 -9.38
N ASP A 17 33.58 -12.28 -8.37
CA ASP A 17 33.31 -13.71 -8.37
C ASP A 17 31.90 -14.07 -7.88
N ARG A 18 31.21 -13.14 -7.22
CA ARG A 18 29.93 -13.42 -6.54
C ARG A 18 28.81 -12.42 -6.78
N GLY A 19 29.05 -11.29 -7.42
CA GLY A 19 28.05 -10.26 -7.73
C GLY A 19 27.45 -9.48 -6.55
N LEU A 20 27.95 -9.67 -5.32
CA LEU A 20 27.39 -9.10 -4.08
C LEU A 20 28.14 -7.86 -3.59
N SER A 21 27.43 -6.94 -2.89
CA SER A 21 28.09 -5.85 -2.17
C SER A 21 28.91 -6.38 -1.00
N ARG A 22 30.10 -5.81 -0.74
CA ARG A 22 30.93 -6.19 0.42
C ARG A 22 30.17 -6.13 1.76
N LYS A 23 29.22 -5.19 1.89
CA LYS A 23 28.34 -5.08 3.05
C LYS A 23 27.48 -6.34 3.22
N LEU A 24 26.85 -6.84 2.16
CA LEU A 24 26.04 -8.05 2.20
C LEU A 24 26.86 -9.32 2.49
N LEU A 25 28.06 -9.41 1.92
CA LEU A 25 28.98 -10.51 2.20
C LEU A 25 29.33 -10.56 3.69
N ALA A 26 29.73 -9.43 4.28
CA ALA A 26 30.02 -9.34 5.70
C ALA A 26 28.81 -9.71 6.59
N VAL A 27 27.60 -9.35 6.15
CA VAL A 27 26.35 -9.74 6.82
C VAL A 27 26.15 -11.27 6.78
N LEU A 28 26.31 -11.89 5.62
CA LEU A 28 26.15 -13.33 5.44
C LEU A 28 27.21 -14.12 6.21
N GLU A 29 28.48 -13.73 6.14
CA GLU A 29 29.57 -14.37 6.86
C GLU A 29 29.38 -14.29 8.37
N SER A 30 28.95 -13.13 8.87
CA SER A 30 28.66 -12.97 10.29
C SER A 30 27.45 -13.78 10.75
N ARG A 31 26.40 -13.89 9.94
CA ARG A 31 25.27 -14.79 10.22
C ARG A 31 25.70 -16.26 10.21
N LYS A 32 26.54 -16.67 9.26
CA LYS A 32 27.15 -18.02 9.22
C LYS A 32 28.02 -18.31 10.45
N ALA A 33 28.71 -17.30 10.97
CA ALA A 33 29.49 -17.39 12.21
C ALA A 33 28.62 -17.32 13.49
N GLY A 34 27.30 -17.46 13.39
CA GLY A 34 26.38 -17.47 14.54
C GLY A 34 26.03 -16.10 15.11
N ARG A 35 26.47 -14.99 14.51
CA ARG A 35 26.14 -13.63 14.99
C ARG A 35 24.80 -13.17 14.42
N HIS A 36 23.95 -12.59 15.27
CA HIS A 36 22.71 -11.95 14.80
C HIS A 36 23.03 -10.58 14.19
N ILE A 37 22.68 -10.41 12.91
CA ILE A 37 22.70 -9.12 12.23
C ILE A 37 21.28 -8.73 11.85
N HIS A 38 20.88 -7.54 12.33
CA HIS A 38 19.57 -6.98 12.09
C HIS A 38 19.59 -6.20 10.78
N VAL A 39 19.01 -6.79 9.74
CA VAL A 39 18.93 -6.19 8.41
C VAL A 39 17.62 -5.41 8.32
N VAL A 40 17.66 -4.16 7.88
CA VAL A 40 16.46 -3.33 7.67
C VAL A 40 16.43 -2.81 6.24
N ASP A 41 15.24 -2.66 5.67
CA ASP A 41 15.04 -1.95 4.40
C ASP A 41 14.81 -0.46 4.64
N ALA A 42 14.53 0.32 3.58
CA ALA A 42 14.32 1.76 3.70
C ALA A 42 13.14 2.11 4.64
N ALA A 43 12.08 1.30 4.64
CA ALA A 43 10.95 1.50 5.53
C ALA A 43 11.34 1.20 6.98
N GLY A 44 12.03 0.09 7.23
CA GLY A 44 12.57 -0.25 8.55
C GLY A 44 13.57 0.80 9.07
N TYR A 45 14.44 1.34 8.21
CA TYR A 45 15.35 2.42 8.61
C TYR A 45 14.59 3.68 9.04
N SER A 46 13.58 4.07 8.26
CA SER A 46 12.70 5.17 8.66
C SER A 46 11.94 4.83 9.97
N ASP A 47 11.64 3.56 10.29
CA ASP A 47 10.99 3.18 11.56
C ASP A 47 11.93 3.53 12.72
N LEU A 48 13.20 3.16 12.59
CA LEU A 48 14.22 3.47 13.58
C LEU A 48 14.40 4.99 13.77
N LEU A 49 14.38 5.78 12.70
CA LEU A 49 14.48 7.24 12.79
C LEU A 49 13.35 7.88 13.60
N PHE A 50 12.17 7.28 13.60
CA PHE A 50 11.00 7.77 14.34
C PHE A 50 10.77 7.01 15.67
N GLY A 51 11.81 6.35 16.20
CA GLY A 51 11.74 5.64 17.48
C GLY A 51 10.84 4.40 17.47
N ALA A 52 10.50 3.88 16.29
CA ALA A 52 9.67 2.70 16.13
C ALA A 52 10.52 1.44 15.90
N PRO A 53 10.07 0.26 16.38
CA PRO A 53 10.74 -1.01 16.07
C PRO A 53 10.74 -1.27 14.56
N ALA A 54 11.91 -1.67 14.04
CA ALA A 54 12.08 -2.08 12.66
C ALA A 54 12.24 -3.60 12.55
N ARG A 55 11.62 -4.20 11.53
CA ARG A 55 11.64 -5.65 11.32
C ARG A 55 13.03 -6.12 10.86
N CYS A 56 13.52 -7.21 11.44
CA CYS A 56 14.73 -7.88 10.94
C CYS A 56 14.38 -8.65 9.66
N ARG A 57 15.03 -8.30 8.56
CA ARG A 57 14.71 -8.83 7.24
C ARG A 57 15.44 -10.13 6.97
N SER A 58 14.70 -11.06 6.36
CA SER A 58 15.25 -12.27 5.80
C SER A 58 15.97 -11.98 4.47
N LEU A 59 17.13 -12.61 4.27
CA LEU A 59 17.91 -12.50 3.03
C LEU A 59 17.85 -13.82 2.28
N LYS A 60 17.67 -13.79 0.96
CA LYS A 60 17.72 -14.96 0.09
C LYS A 60 18.76 -14.75 -1.00
N VAL A 61 19.64 -15.74 -1.16
CA VAL A 61 20.59 -15.81 -2.27
C VAL A 61 19.84 -16.24 -3.54
N GLN A 62 20.06 -15.52 -4.64
CA GLN A 62 19.52 -15.74 -5.97
C GLN A 62 20.67 -15.65 -6.98
N GLY A 63 21.33 -16.79 -7.24
CA GLY A 63 22.58 -16.81 -8.01
C GLY A 63 23.65 -15.95 -7.34
N GLU A 64 24.20 -15.00 -8.10
CA GLU A 64 25.17 -14.00 -7.64
C GLU A 64 24.55 -12.79 -6.92
N ASN A 65 23.23 -12.77 -6.71
CA ASN A 65 22.55 -11.66 -6.05
C ASN A 65 21.98 -12.10 -4.70
N VAL A 66 21.93 -11.19 -3.72
CA VAL A 66 21.23 -11.40 -2.45
C VAL A 66 20.11 -10.38 -2.39
N ALA A 67 18.89 -10.89 -2.29
CA ALA A 67 17.70 -10.08 -2.19
C ALA A 67 17.12 -10.15 -0.77
N VAL A 68 16.67 -9.00 -0.26
CA VAL A 68 15.72 -8.97 0.86
C VAL A 68 14.45 -9.70 0.44
N VAL A 69 13.99 -10.65 1.24
CA VAL A 69 12.76 -11.40 0.99
C VAL A 69 11.57 -10.51 1.34
N PRO A 70 10.61 -10.28 0.41
CA PRO A 70 9.35 -9.65 0.75
C PRO A 70 8.59 -10.52 1.75
N GLU A 71 8.01 -9.89 2.76
CA GLU A 71 7.20 -10.50 3.81
C GLU A 71 5.81 -9.89 3.84
N VAL A 72 4.87 -10.59 4.47
CA VAL A 72 3.51 -10.06 4.69
C VAL A 72 3.59 -8.75 5.48
N GLY A 73 2.99 -7.69 4.94
CA GLY A 73 3.08 -6.34 5.48
C GLY A 73 3.91 -5.37 4.64
N ASP A 74 4.67 -5.88 3.66
CA ASP A 74 5.53 -5.07 2.80
C ASP A 74 4.82 -4.55 1.55
N GLY A 75 5.20 -3.35 1.12
CA GLY A 75 4.64 -2.71 -0.07
C GLY A 75 3.41 -1.85 0.26
N PHE A 76 2.49 -1.75 -0.69
CA PHE A 76 1.29 -0.92 -0.58
C PHE A 76 0.18 -1.63 0.20
N LEU A 77 -0.02 -2.92 -0.09
CA LEU A 77 -0.92 -3.82 0.64
C LEU A 77 -0.15 -4.43 1.81
N GLY A 78 -0.56 -4.09 3.02
CA GLY A 78 0.04 -4.55 4.26
C GLY A 78 -0.40 -5.96 4.65
N GLY A 79 -0.66 -6.13 5.95
CA GLY A 79 -1.09 -7.40 6.51
C GLY A 79 -2.58 -7.70 6.23
N PRO A 80 -3.12 -8.76 6.86
CA PRO A 80 -4.55 -9.02 6.88
C PRO A 80 -5.35 -7.76 7.24
N PHE A 81 -6.54 -7.64 6.67
CA PHE A 81 -7.40 -6.51 6.97
C PHE A 81 -7.91 -6.57 8.42
N ASP A 82 -7.68 -5.51 9.17
CA ASP A 82 -8.20 -5.33 10.53
C ASP A 82 -8.95 -4.01 10.61
N ARG A 83 -10.28 -4.08 10.74
CA ARG A 83 -11.20 -2.93 10.80
C ARG A 83 -10.83 -1.95 11.91
N LEU A 84 -10.30 -2.43 13.05
CA LEU A 84 -9.97 -1.58 14.20
C LEU A 84 -8.70 -0.76 13.95
N ARG A 85 -7.73 -1.32 13.21
CA ARG A 85 -6.45 -0.66 12.92
C ARG A 85 -6.55 0.47 11.90
N LEU A 86 -7.50 0.41 10.98
CA LEU A 86 -7.76 1.50 10.04
C LEU A 86 -8.36 2.73 10.72
N ARG A 87 -9.27 2.52 11.68
CA ARG A 87 -9.85 3.60 12.49
C ARG A 87 -8.84 4.32 13.38
N THR A 88 -7.72 3.68 13.72
CA THR A 88 -6.69 4.24 14.60
C THR A 88 -5.53 4.89 13.85
N ARG A 89 -5.47 4.80 12.51
CA ARG A 89 -4.49 5.56 11.74
C ARG A 89 -4.95 7.00 11.59
N GLY A 90 -4.02 7.93 11.82
CA GLY A 90 -4.23 9.36 11.71
C GLY A 90 -4.84 9.73 10.36
N ILE A 91 -6.15 9.95 10.37
CA ILE A 91 -6.88 10.50 9.23
C ILE A 91 -6.45 11.95 9.13
N SER A 92 -5.85 12.35 8.01
CA SER A 92 -5.56 13.77 7.81
C SER A 92 -6.86 14.55 7.73
N ARG A 93 -6.90 15.78 8.26
CA ARG A 93 -8.10 16.64 8.18
C ARG A 93 -8.57 16.83 6.73
N PHE A 94 -7.62 16.84 5.80
CA PHE A 94 -7.86 16.89 4.36
C PHE A 94 -8.60 15.64 3.86
N GLU A 95 -8.18 14.43 4.22
CA GLU A 95 -8.86 13.20 3.80
C GLU A 95 -10.21 13.01 4.51
N ALA A 96 -10.34 13.42 5.77
CA ALA A 96 -11.62 13.42 6.47
C ALA A 96 -12.66 14.26 5.72
N ASP A 97 -12.25 15.40 5.17
CA ASP A 97 -13.11 16.32 4.45
C ASP A 97 -13.35 15.88 2.99
N LEU A 98 -12.28 15.54 2.26
CA LEU A 98 -12.32 15.19 0.84
C LEU A 98 -13.00 13.82 0.59
N LEU A 99 -12.68 12.81 1.42
CA LEU A 99 -13.22 11.45 1.26
C LEU A 99 -14.44 11.19 2.18
N GLY A 100 -14.70 12.05 3.16
CA GLY A 100 -15.70 11.78 4.19
C GLY A 100 -15.23 10.75 5.22
N ARG A 101 -13.92 10.51 5.36
CA ARG A 101 -13.38 9.54 6.31
C ARG A 101 -13.78 9.85 7.75
N GLY A 102 -14.14 8.81 8.49
CA GLY A 102 -14.62 8.93 9.87
C GLY A 102 -16.09 9.33 9.99
N THR A 103 -16.81 9.45 8.88
CA THR A 103 -18.28 9.58 8.91
C THR A 103 -18.97 8.21 8.97
N PRO A 104 -20.18 8.11 9.54
CA PRO A 104 -20.95 6.86 9.52
C PRO A 104 -21.26 6.36 8.10
N GLN A 105 -21.40 7.28 7.14
CA GLN A 105 -21.63 6.99 5.73
C GLN A 105 -20.43 6.28 5.10
N HIS A 106 -19.24 6.84 5.28
CA HIS A 106 -17.98 6.23 4.84
C HIS A 106 -17.79 4.84 5.44
N ASP A 107 -17.99 4.71 6.76
CA ASP A 107 -17.84 3.43 7.45
C ASP A 107 -18.81 2.36 6.95
N LYS A 108 -20.06 2.75 6.66
CA LYS A 108 -21.06 1.84 6.07
C LYS A 108 -20.69 1.43 4.65
N LEU A 109 -20.18 2.35 3.85
CA LEU A 109 -19.75 2.07 2.48
C LEU A 109 -18.52 1.15 2.46
N LEU A 110 -17.54 1.41 3.35
CA LEU A 110 -16.37 0.56 3.53
C LEU A 110 -16.74 -0.85 4.00
N ALA A 111 -17.68 -0.98 4.96
CA ALA A 111 -18.16 -2.29 5.40
C ALA A 111 -18.76 -3.09 4.24
N ARG A 112 -19.64 -2.47 3.42
CA ARG A 112 -20.22 -3.11 2.23
C ARG A 112 -19.16 -3.54 1.23
N LEU A 113 -18.15 -2.70 0.99
CA LEU A 113 -17.04 -3.03 0.11
C LEU A 113 -16.25 -4.23 0.64
N ILE A 114 -15.91 -4.25 1.92
CA ILE A 114 -15.21 -5.37 2.55
C ILE A 114 -16.05 -6.64 2.43
N ASP A 115 -17.34 -6.61 2.74
CA ASP A 115 -18.18 -7.81 2.68
C ASP A 115 -18.29 -8.34 1.25
N GLN A 116 -18.34 -7.45 0.26
CA GLN A 116 -18.36 -7.84 -1.16
C GLN A 116 -17.04 -8.49 -1.62
N VAL A 117 -15.89 -8.01 -1.14
CA VAL A 117 -14.57 -8.54 -1.51
C VAL A 117 -14.21 -9.78 -0.67
N ALA A 118 -14.50 -9.78 0.63
CA ALA A 118 -14.18 -10.85 1.57
C ALA A 118 -15.09 -12.07 1.49
N GLY A 119 -16.30 -11.94 0.94
CA GLY A 119 -17.23 -13.06 0.76
C GLY A 119 -16.78 -14.12 -0.27
N ARG A 120 -15.52 -14.09 -0.72
CA ARG A 120 -14.98 -14.94 -1.79
C ARG A 120 -13.70 -15.64 -1.35
N PRO A 121 -13.58 -16.97 -1.54
CA PRO A 121 -12.37 -17.71 -1.14
C PRO A 121 -11.08 -17.27 -1.84
N SER A 122 -11.20 -16.56 -2.97
CA SER A 122 -10.09 -16.18 -3.85
C SER A 122 -9.54 -14.78 -3.63
N LEU A 123 -10.11 -13.99 -2.72
CA LEU A 123 -9.74 -12.58 -2.51
C LEU A 123 -9.24 -12.36 -1.08
N ASP A 124 -7.94 -12.16 -0.97
CA ASP A 124 -7.31 -11.77 0.29
C ASP A 124 -7.49 -10.27 0.52
N VAL A 125 -8.36 -9.89 1.45
CA VAL A 125 -8.51 -8.50 1.88
C VAL A 125 -7.34 -8.11 2.79
N ARG A 126 -6.66 -7.02 2.44
CA ARG A 126 -5.45 -6.52 3.09
C ARG A 126 -5.63 -5.08 3.58
N SER A 127 -5.10 -4.80 4.77
CA SER A 127 -5.00 -3.44 5.29
C SER A 127 -3.87 -2.69 4.56
N PRO A 128 -3.85 -1.35 4.53
CA PRO A 128 -2.70 -0.63 4.01
C PRO A 128 -1.44 -0.92 4.84
N ALA A 129 -0.27 -0.95 4.22
CA ALA A 129 0.99 -1.08 4.98
C ALA A 129 1.20 0.12 5.93
N ARG A 130 1.95 -0.05 7.01
CA ARG A 130 2.16 0.96 8.08
C ARG A 130 2.52 2.36 7.57
N ARG A 131 3.22 2.42 6.44
CA ARG A 131 3.61 3.64 5.71
C ARG A 131 3.31 3.55 4.22
N GLY A 132 2.44 2.61 3.86
CA GLY A 132 1.85 2.58 2.54
C GLY A 132 0.88 3.74 2.36
N PRO A 133 0.40 3.98 1.14
CA PRO A 133 -0.59 5.00 0.88
C PRO A 133 -1.83 4.81 1.73
N SER A 134 -2.46 5.92 2.05
CA SER A 134 -3.67 6.01 2.86
C SER A 134 -4.89 5.61 2.05
N LEU A 135 -4.98 4.34 1.65
CA LEU A 135 -6.18 3.70 1.10
C LEU A 135 -7.08 3.17 2.23
N ASP A 136 -8.33 2.85 1.92
CA ASP A 136 -9.27 2.29 2.90
C ASP A 136 -9.21 0.76 2.95
N VAL A 137 -9.15 0.09 1.78
CA VAL A 137 -9.03 -1.36 1.68
C VAL A 137 -8.30 -1.77 0.42
N GLY A 138 -7.54 -2.85 0.45
CA GLY A 138 -6.95 -3.41 -0.76
C GLY A 138 -7.05 -4.92 -0.82
N TRP A 139 -6.86 -5.47 -2.01
CA TRP A 139 -6.93 -6.90 -2.26
C TRP A 139 -6.07 -7.28 -3.46
N ILE A 140 -5.82 -8.57 -3.62
CA ILE A 140 -5.08 -9.11 -4.76
C ILE A 140 -6.03 -10.00 -5.53
N ARG A 141 -6.07 -9.81 -6.85
CA ARG A 141 -6.68 -10.75 -7.79
C ARG A 141 -5.66 -11.11 -8.84
N GLU A 142 -5.41 -12.40 -9.01
CA GLU A 142 -4.42 -12.95 -9.94
C GLU A 142 -3.03 -12.31 -9.72
N ARG A 143 -2.60 -11.39 -10.60
CA ARG A 143 -1.33 -10.66 -10.51
C ARG A 143 -1.51 -9.15 -10.30
N THR A 144 -2.73 -8.69 -10.05
CA THR A 144 -3.04 -7.28 -9.87
C THR A 144 -3.41 -6.99 -8.43
N ALA A 145 -2.70 -6.04 -7.83
CA ALA A 145 -3.05 -5.48 -6.53
C ALA A 145 -3.99 -4.29 -6.73
N TYR A 146 -5.13 -4.31 -6.05
CA TYR A 146 -6.11 -3.23 -6.05
C TYR A 146 -6.03 -2.47 -4.73
N GLY A 147 -6.00 -1.15 -4.82
CA GLY A 147 -6.14 -0.25 -3.68
C GLY A 147 -7.39 0.57 -3.82
N ALA A 148 -8.32 0.45 -2.89
CA ALA A 148 -9.56 1.19 -2.90
C ALA A 148 -9.55 2.36 -1.92
N TRP A 149 -10.01 3.49 -2.42
CA TRP A 149 -10.42 4.66 -1.66
C TRP A 149 -11.93 4.74 -1.69
N VAL A 150 -12.53 4.71 -0.52
CA VAL A 150 -13.95 4.92 -0.35
C VAL A 150 -14.16 6.43 -0.24
N ALA A 151 -15.06 6.98 -1.05
CA ALA A 151 -15.35 8.40 -1.02
C ALA A 151 -16.86 8.64 -0.84
N SER A 152 -17.18 9.26 0.29
CA SER A 152 -18.48 9.82 0.64
C SER A 152 -18.31 11.33 0.92
N PRO A 153 -17.94 12.15 -0.09
CA PRO A 153 -17.68 13.57 0.12
C PRO A 153 -18.92 14.27 0.69
N ARG A 154 -18.75 15.07 1.75
CA ARG A 154 -19.82 15.87 2.35
C ARG A 154 -20.20 17.02 1.43
N GLN A 155 -21.25 16.90 0.63
CA GLN A 155 -21.62 17.95 -0.30
C GLN A 155 -22.47 19.06 0.34
N PRO A 156 -22.18 20.34 0.06
CA PRO A 156 -23.19 21.28 -0.40
C PRO A 156 -23.50 21.03 -1.88
N ILE A 157 -24.78 21.18 -2.25
CA ILE A 157 -25.45 20.72 -3.49
C ILE A 157 -24.75 21.15 -4.81
N TYR A 158 -23.86 22.15 -4.79
CA TYR A 158 -23.23 22.74 -5.98
C TYR A 158 -21.74 22.40 -6.20
N GLU A 159 -21.07 21.75 -5.25
CA GLU A 159 -19.60 21.50 -5.34
C GLU A 159 -19.26 20.03 -5.67
N GLY A 160 -20.27 19.19 -5.90
CA GLY A 160 -20.11 17.74 -5.98
C GLY A 160 -19.15 17.24 -7.05
N GLU A 161 -19.18 17.81 -8.25
CA GLU A 161 -18.37 17.33 -9.39
C GLU A 161 -16.89 17.68 -9.24
N ASN A 162 -16.58 18.91 -8.82
CA ASN A 162 -15.19 19.34 -8.59
C ASN A 162 -14.53 18.49 -7.51
N ARG A 163 -15.27 18.19 -6.44
CA ARG A 163 -14.73 17.41 -5.31
C ARG A 163 -14.43 15.97 -5.67
N LEU A 164 -15.27 15.33 -6.49
CA LEU A 164 -14.99 13.98 -7.00
C LEU A 164 -13.78 13.97 -7.95
N ALA A 165 -13.62 15.01 -8.76
CA ALA A 165 -12.45 15.16 -9.61
C ALA A 165 -11.15 15.34 -8.80
N GLU A 166 -11.21 16.02 -7.65
CA GLU A 166 -10.10 16.13 -6.70
C GLU A 166 -9.79 14.81 -6.00
N VAL A 167 -10.81 14.02 -5.63
CA VAL A 167 -10.63 12.66 -5.08
C VAL A 167 -9.83 11.80 -6.06
N VAL A 168 -10.25 11.76 -7.34
CA VAL A 168 -9.57 10.96 -8.36
C VAL A 168 -8.11 11.39 -8.53
N GLU A 169 -7.85 12.68 -8.48
CA GLU A 169 -6.50 13.24 -8.62
C GLU A 169 -5.62 12.99 -7.39
N HIS A 170 -6.20 13.06 -6.19
CA HIS A 170 -5.53 12.65 -4.97
C HIS A 170 -5.14 11.17 -5.00
N VAL A 171 -6.05 10.30 -5.46
CA VAL A 171 -5.82 8.86 -5.54
C VAL A 171 -4.75 8.50 -6.56
N SER A 172 -4.75 9.13 -7.73
CA SER A 172 -3.74 8.85 -8.76
C SER A 172 -2.32 9.17 -8.29
N ARG A 173 -2.15 10.24 -7.50
CA ARG A 173 -0.86 10.62 -6.89
C ARG A 173 -0.45 9.74 -5.70
N SER A 174 -1.42 9.11 -5.05
CA SER A 174 -1.19 8.31 -3.85
C SER A 174 -0.65 6.91 -4.16
N VAL A 175 -0.90 6.37 -5.35
CA VAL A 175 -0.38 5.06 -5.75
C VAL A 175 1.08 5.18 -6.20
N ARG A 176 1.99 4.57 -5.43
CA ARG A 176 3.38 4.35 -5.87
C ARG A 176 3.48 3.01 -6.58
N SER A 177 4.26 2.95 -7.67
CA SER A 177 4.60 1.66 -8.27
C SER A 177 5.41 0.83 -7.27
N VAL A 178 5.01 -0.43 -7.06
CA VAL A 178 5.75 -1.35 -6.19
C VAL A 178 6.57 -2.25 -7.10
N PRO A 179 7.91 -2.12 -7.15
CA PRO A 179 8.75 -2.78 -8.15
C PRO A 179 8.66 -4.31 -8.19
N ARG A 180 8.10 -4.95 -7.16
CA ARG A 180 8.09 -6.42 -7.00
C ARG A 180 6.71 -7.09 -7.04
N HIS A 181 5.62 -6.34 -6.93
CA HIS A 181 4.26 -6.91 -6.82
C HIS A 181 3.35 -6.54 -7.99
N GLY A 182 3.92 -6.04 -9.09
CA GLY A 182 3.16 -5.62 -10.27
C GLY A 182 2.56 -4.22 -10.13
N ARG A 183 1.79 -3.83 -11.14
CA ARG A 183 1.11 -2.53 -11.21
C ARG A 183 -0.05 -2.53 -10.22
N VAL A 184 -0.09 -1.54 -9.34
CA VAL A 184 -1.25 -1.32 -8.46
C VAL A 184 -2.31 -0.61 -9.27
N GLN A 185 -3.54 -1.12 -9.22
CA GLN A 185 -4.70 -0.48 -9.82
C GLN A 185 -5.43 0.34 -8.75
N PRO A 186 -5.35 1.68 -8.77
CA PRO A 186 -6.18 2.52 -7.91
C PRO A 186 -7.66 2.36 -8.28
N VAL A 187 -8.50 2.29 -7.25
CA VAL A 187 -9.96 2.25 -7.35
C VAL A 187 -10.55 3.31 -6.42
N VAL A 188 -11.43 4.15 -6.94
CA VAL A 188 -12.30 5.03 -6.16
C VAL A 188 -13.68 4.39 -6.14
N VAL A 189 -14.19 4.15 -4.93
CA VAL A 189 -15.49 3.55 -4.68
C VAL A 189 -16.42 4.61 -4.12
N LEU A 190 -17.48 4.91 -4.86
CA LEU A 190 -18.48 5.91 -4.51
C LEU A 190 -19.75 5.26 -3.95
N GLU A 191 -20.58 6.07 -3.28
CA GLU A 191 -21.93 5.67 -2.88
C GLU A 191 -22.84 5.44 -4.09
N ASP A 192 -23.83 4.56 -3.92
CA ASP A 192 -24.78 4.24 -4.99
C ASP A 192 -25.61 5.46 -5.43
N ALA A 193 -25.79 6.43 -4.54
CA ALA A 193 -26.52 7.68 -4.79
C ALA A 193 -25.70 8.72 -5.57
N VAL A 194 -24.38 8.53 -5.72
CA VAL A 194 -23.56 9.44 -6.53
C VAL A 194 -23.72 9.10 -8.00
N ASP A 195 -24.06 10.12 -8.79
CA ASP A 195 -24.12 10.00 -10.24
C ASP A 195 -22.74 10.13 -10.86
N LEU A 196 -22.38 9.09 -11.61
CA LEU A 196 -21.12 9.03 -12.33
C LEU A 196 -21.29 9.72 -13.69
N ASN A 197 -21.05 11.02 -13.72
CA ASN A 197 -21.06 11.76 -14.98
C ASN A 197 -19.94 11.25 -15.94
N PRO A 198 -20.09 11.45 -17.26
CA PRO A 198 -19.09 11.00 -18.24
C PRO A 198 -17.71 11.66 -18.04
N GLY A 199 -17.66 12.95 -17.69
CA GLY A 199 -16.41 13.70 -17.55
C GLY A 199 -15.51 13.16 -16.43
N LEU A 200 -16.09 12.74 -15.30
CA LEU A 200 -15.36 12.12 -14.20
C LEU A 200 -14.78 10.76 -14.62
N LYS A 201 -15.53 9.95 -15.38
CA LYS A 201 -15.04 8.67 -15.90
C LYS A 201 -13.87 8.86 -16.86
N GLU A 202 -13.95 9.85 -17.75
CA GLU A 202 -12.86 10.18 -18.67
C GLU A 202 -11.61 10.66 -17.94
N LYS A 203 -11.76 11.58 -16.97
CA LYS A 203 -10.64 12.06 -16.14
C LYS A 203 -9.99 10.90 -15.37
N ALA A 204 -10.78 10.04 -14.76
CA ALA A 204 -10.28 8.88 -14.03
C ALA A 204 -9.52 7.92 -14.94
N LYS A 205 -10.07 7.62 -16.13
CA LYS A 205 -9.41 6.78 -17.13
C LYS A 205 -8.07 7.38 -17.57
N ALA A 206 -8.01 8.69 -17.82
CA ALA A 206 -6.78 9.39 -18.19
C ALA A 206 -5.71 9.32 -17.09
N LEU A 207 -6.13 9.32 -15.82
CA LEU A 207 -5.25 9.20 -14.65
C LEU A 207 -4.98 7.74 -14.24
N GLY A 208 -5.49 6.77 -14.99
CA GLY A 208 -5.32 5.34 -14.70
C GLY A 208 -6.03 4.87 -13.42
N VAL A 209 -7.07 5.59 -12.99
CA VAL A 209 -7.89 5.30 -11.80
C VAL A 209 -9.21 4.65 -12.25
N LEU A 210 -9.59 3.54 -11.63
CA LEU A 210 -10.93 2.99 -11.79
C LEU A 210 -11.88 3.74 -10.86
N VAL A 211 -13.02 4.20 -11.38
CA VAL A 211 -14.08 4.80 -10.56
C VAL A 211 -15.33 3.97 -10.75
N GLY A 212 -15.98 3.59 -9.66
CA GLY A 212 -17.20 2.80 -9.72
C GLY A 212 -17.97 2.81 -8.41
N LYS A 213 -19.13 2.16 -8.43
CA LYS A 213 -19.89 1.86 -7.21
C LYS A 213 -19.38 0.56 -6.62
N VAL A 214 -19.77 0.26 -5.37
CA VAL A 214 -19.38 -1.00 -4.68
C VAL A 214 -19.64 -2.22 -5.57
N ARG A 215 -20.79 -2.27 -6.24
CA ARG A 215 -21.17 -3.36 -7.16
C ARG A 215 -20.27 -3.52 -8.39
N ASP A 216 -19.61 -2.43 -8.82
CA ASP A 216 -18.80 -2.36 -10.03
C ASP A 216 -17.33 -2.71 -9.77
N VAL A 217 -16.95 -2.88 -8.50
CA VAL A 217 -15.58 -3.20 -8.11
C VAL A 217 -15.16 -4.56 -8.68
N PRO A 218 -13.98 -4.67 -9.34
CA PRO A 218 -13.48 -5.91 -9.90
C PRO A 218 -13.49 -7.05 -8.88
N ARG A 219 -14.29 -8.07 -9.20
CA ARG A 219 -14.55 -9.24 -8.36
C ARG A 219 -13.58 -10.38 -8.57
#